data_AF-A0A8T6VPQ4-F1
#
_entry.id   AF-A0A8T6VPQ4-F1
#
_cell.length_a   1.000
_cell.length_b   1.000
_cell.length_c   1.000
_cell.angle_alpha   90.00
_cell.angle_beta   90.00
_cell.angle_gamma   90.00
#
_symmetry.space_group_name_H-M   'P 1'
#
loop_
_entity.id
_entity.type
_entity.pdbx_description
1 polymer ?
#
loop_
_entity_poly.entity_id
_entity_poly.type
_entity_poly.pdbx_seq_one_letter_code
_entity_poly.pdbx_strand_id
1 'polypeptide(L)'
;MECKLCIDACPTNALYWDSGEVKVSEELCVFCTACVLSCIVDDCIQVRRRRANGEVEEFSTPREALLLQHRINTEKRTGRVESRKVHEREVPSLHRIRSLPPFLSRYGTESQERVKEAD
;
A
#
# COMPACT_ATOMS: atom_id res chain seq x y z
N MET A 1 18.47 -22.62 5.86
CA MET A 1 18.56 -21.21 6.31
C MET A 1 17.13 -20.77 6.56
N GLU A 2 16.81 -20.35 7.79
CA GLU A 2 15.46 -19.91 8.15
C GLU A 2 15.37 -18.38 7.98
N CYS A 3 14.58 -17.92 7.01
CA CYS A 3 14.37 -16.49 6.75
C CYS A 3 13.01 -16.06 7.30
N LYS A 4 12.98 -14.96 8.08
CA LYS A 4 11.75 -14.42 8.69
C LYS A 4 11.42 -12.99 8.25
N LEU A 5 12.12 -12.48 7.23
CA LEU A 5 11.96 -11.10 6.75
C LEU A 5 10.53 -10.77 6.29
N CYS A 6 9.83 -11.72 5.66
CA CYS A 6 8.45 -11.51 5.22
C CYS A 6 7.45 -11.41 6.39
N ILE A 7 7.73 -12.07 7.51
CA ILE A 7 6.94 -11.98 8.74
C ILE A 7 7.11 -10.59 9.36
N ASP A 8 8.36 -10.15 9.53
CA ASP A 8 8.69 -8.85 10.11
C ASP A 8 8.18 -7.68 9.25
N ALA A 9 8.16 -7.84 7.93
CA ALA A 9 7.65 -6.84 7.01
C ALA A 9 6.11 -6.75 6.95
N CYS A 10 5.38 -7.71 7.52
CA CYS A 10 3.93 -7.74 7.42
C CYS A 10 3.28 -6.73 8.39
N PRO A 11 2.64 -5.65 7.89
CA PRO A 11 2.09 -4.61 8.77
C PRO A 11 0.88 -5.06 9.59
N THR A 12 0.21 -6.15 9.19
CA THR A 12 -0.99 -6.68 9.85
C THR A 12 -0.72 -7.97 10.62
N ASN A 13 0.55 -8.42 10.72
CA ASN A 13 0.93 -9.71 11.31
C ASN A 13 0.16 -10.91 10.74
N ALA A 14 -0.15 -10.88 9.44
CA ALA A 14 -0.86 -11.97 8.77
C ALA A 14 0.02 -13.21 8.53
N LEU A 15 1.34 -13.05 8.51
CA LEU A 15 2.30 -14.12 8.31
C LEU A 15 2.87 -14.59 9.65
N TYR A 16 2.97 -15.89 9.86
CA TYR A 16 3.50 -16.48 11.09
C TYR A 16 4.25 -17.78 10.81
N TRP A 17 5.14 -18.16 11.72
CA TRP A 17 5.90 -19.40 11.63
C TRP A 17 5.12 -20.54 12.29
N ASP A 18 4.94 -21.65 11.58
CA ASP A 18 4.34 -22.87 12.14
C ASP A 18 5.00 -24.11 11.54
N SER A 19 5.45 -25.01 12.40
CA SER A 19 5.91 -26.36 12.03
C SER A 19 6.99 -26.40 10.92
N GLY A 20 7.83 -25.36 10.84
CA GLY A 20 8.94 -25.28 9.87
C GLY A 20 8.60 -24.54 8.57
N GLU A 21 7.37 -24.05 8.42
CA GLU A 21 6.91 -23.30 7.26
C GLU A 21 6.29 -21.97 7.67
N VAL A 22 6.27 -21.01 6.74
CA VAL A 22 5.55 -19.74 6.93
C VAL A 22 4.11 -19.95 6.50
N LYS A 23 3.17 -19.72 7.41
CA LYS A 23 1.73 -19.75 7.15
C LYS A 23 1.15 -18.34 7.05
N VAL A 24 0.03 -18.22 6.36
CA VAL A 24 -0.71 -16.97 6.18
C VAL A 24 -2.11 -17.08 6.78
N SER A 25 -2.52 -16.06 7.51
CA SER A 25 -3.91 -15.83 7.90
C SER A 25 -4.58 -14.96 6.83
N GLU A 26 -5.46 -15.56 6.02
CA GLU A 26 -6.15 -14.86 4.93
C GLU A 26 -7.05 -13.74 5.44
N GLU A 27 -7.60 -13.86 6.65
CA GLU A 27 -8.47 -12.86 7.28
C GLU A 27 -7.72 -11.57 7.63
N LEU A 28 -6.42 -11.67 7.91
CA LEU A 28 -5.56 -10.52 8.25
C LEU A 28 -4.79 -9.97 7.04
N CYS A 29 -4.75 -10.73 5.93
CA CYS A 29 -3.98 -10.35 4.75
C CYS A 29 -4.71 -9.27 3.94
N VAL A 30 -4.19 -8.05 3.98
CA VAL A 30 -4.72 -6.93 3.19
C VAL A 30 -4.10 -6.84 1.77
N PHE A 31 -3.32 -7.84 1.37
CA PHE A 31 -2.66 -7.92 0.05
C PHE A 31 -1.84 -6.66 -0.28
N CYS A 32 -1.05 -6.16 0.68
CA CYS A 32 -0.27 -4.93 0.56
C CYS A 32 1.05 -5.09 -0.22
N THR A 33 1.38 -6.30 -0.71
CA THR A 33 2.62 -6.65 -1.44
C THR A 33 3.93 -6.64 -0.63
N ALA A 34 3.92 -6.23 0.65
CA ALA A 34 5.12 -6.08 1.47
C ALA A 34 5.96 -7.36 1.60
N CYS A 35 5.31 -8.52 1.71
CA CYS A 35 5.99 -9.82 1.84
C CYS A 35 6.80 -10.19 0.60
N VAL A 36 6.25 -9.98 -0.59
CA VAL A 36 6.92 -10.24 -1.87
C VAL A 36 8.05 -9.24 -2.09
N LEU A 37 7.84 -7.96 -1.76
CA LEU A 37 8.89 -6.94 -1.88
C LEU A 37 10.07 -7.15 -0.92
N SER A 38 9.84 -7.81 0.22
CA SER A 38 10.88 -8.08 1.22
C SER A 38 11.61 -9.41 1.00
N CYS A 39 11.03 -10.29 0.18
CA CYS A 39 11.63 -11.59 -0.11
C CYS A 39 12.74 -11.42 -1.16
N ILE A 40 13.93 -11.90 -0.84
CA ILE A 40 15.08 -11.87 -1.76
C ILE A 40 15.09 -13.04 -2.75
N VAL A 41 14.18 -13.99 -2.58
CA VAL A 41 14.02 -15.18 -3.43
C VAL A 41 12.73 -15.02 -4.21
N ASP A 42 12.85 -14.92 -5.53
CA ASP A 42 11.71 -14.92 -6.44
C ASP A 42 10.92 -16.22 -6.30
N ASP A 43 9.59 -16.15 -6.49
CA ASP A 43 8.66 -17.29 -6.44
C ASP A 43 8.52 -18.02 -5.10
N CYS A 44 9.24 -17.58 -4.06
CA CYS A 44 9.10 -18.13 -2.71
C CYS A 44 7.73 -17.83 -2.07
N ILE A 45 7.10 -16.71 -2.44
CA ILE A 45 5.77 -16.32 -1.99
C ILE A 45 4.92 -16.06 -3.23
N GLN A 46 3.77 -16.73 -3.32
CA GLN A 46 2.83 -16.57 -4.42
C GLN A 46 1.53 -16.00 -3.85
N VAL A 47 1.14 -14.82 -4.32
CA VAL A 47 -0.07 -14.15 -3.88
C VAL A 47 -1.06 -14.12 -5.02
N ARG A 48 -2.26 -14.65 -4.79
CA ARG A 48 -3.36 -14.61 -5.75
C ARG A 48 -4.64 -14.15 -5.05
N ARG A 49 -5.34 -13.17 -5.63
CA ARG A 49 -6.63 -12.70 -5.12
C ARG A 49 -7.62 -12.43 -6.25
N ARG A 50 -8.91 -12.53 -5.92
CA ARG A 50 -10.00 -12.10 -6.80
C ARG A 50 -10.67 -10.86 -6.23
N ARG A 51 -10.78 -9.81 -7.03
CA ARG A 51 -11.48 -8.57 -6.68
C ARG A 51 -12.99 -8.71 -6.87
N ALA A 52 -13.74 -7.80 -6.25
CA ALA A 52 -15.21 -7.73 -6.40
C ALA A 52 -15.67 -7.46 -7.84
N ASN A 53 -14.82 -6.83 -8.67
CA ASN A 53 -15.07 -6.63 -10.10
C ASN A 53 -14.79 -7.88 -10.96
N GLY A 54 -14.38 -8.99 -10.34
CA GLY A 54 -14.04 -10.24 -11.02
C GLY A 54 -12.60 -10.36 -11.50
N GLU A 55 -11.81 -9.28 -11.46
CA GLU A 55 -10.40 -9.30 -11.83
C GLU A 55 -9.60 -10.19 -10.87
N VAL A 56 -8.68 -10.97 -11.43
CA VAL A 56 -7.74 -11.78 -10.66
C VAL A 56 -6.38 -11.10 -10.72
N GLU A 57 -5.75 -10.95 -9.56
CA GLU A 57 -4.40 -10.42 -9.44
C GLU A 57 -3.50 -11.50 -8.87
N GLU A 58 -2.36 -11.70 -9.51
CA GLU A 58 -1.37 -12.70 -9.17
C GLU A 58 0.02 -12.09 -9.30
N PHE A 59 0.86 -12.31 -8.30
CA PHE A 59 2.24 -11.84 -8.29
C PHE A 59 3.08 -12.69 -7.34
N SER A 60 4.32 -12.96 -7.73
CA SER A 60 5.31 -13.69 -6.95
C SER A 60 6.68 -13.02 -6.91
N THR A 61 6.90 -12.03 -7.78
CA THR A 61 8.16 -11.28 -7.85
C THR A 61 8.00 -9.81 -7.44
N PRO A 62 9.06 -9.15 -6.93
CA PRO A 62 9.03 -7.73 -6.64
C PRO A 62 8.64 -6.88 -7.86
N ARG A 63 9.04 -7.32 -9.06
CA ARG A 63 8.72 -6.63 -10.32
C ARG A 63 7.23 -6.63 -10.61
N GLU A 64 6.57 -7.78 -10.48
CA GLU A 64 5.13 -7.91 -10.70
C GLU A 64 4.34 -7.10 -9.66
N ALA A 65 4.74 -7.18 -8.39
CA ALA A 65 4.14 -6.39 -7.32
C ALA A 65 4.21 -4.87 -7.60
N LEU A 66 5.36 -4.38 -8.07
CA LEU A 66 5.54 -2.97 -8.41
C LEU A 66 4.67 -2.54 -9.60
N LEU A 67 4.63 -3.35 -10.67
CA LEU A 67 3.78 -3.07 -11.85
C LEU A 67 2.30 -3.04 -11.47
N LEU A 68 1.86 -3.98 -10.63
CA LEU A 68 0.51 -4.01 -10.11
C LEU A 68 0.18 -2.74 -9.34
N GLN A 69 1.03 -2.34 -8.38
CA GLN A 69 0.79 -1.15 -7.57
C GLN A 69 0.79 0.13 -8.41
N HIS A 70 1.67 0.23 -9.42
CA HIS A 70 1.69 1.35 -10.36
C HIS A 70 0.37 1.46 -11.14
N ARG A 71 -0.13 0.34 -11.67
CA ARG A 71 -1.42 0.30 -12.38
C ARG A 71 -2.56 0.78 -11.48
N ILE A 72 -2.68 0.23 -10.28
CA ILE A 72 -3.73 0.58 -9.30
C ILE A 72 -3.66 2.07 -8.94
N ASN A 73 -2.46 2.59 -8.69
CA ASN A 73 -2.28 3.99 -8.33
C ASN A 73 -2.63 4.92 -9.50
N THR A 74 -2.30 4.52 -10.72
CA THR A 74 -2.62 5.29 -11.93
C THR A 74 -4.13 5.33 -12.17
N GLU A 75 -4.82 4.20 -12.10
CA GLU A 75 -6.28 4.11 -12.21
C GLU A 75 -6.98 4.99 -11.17
N LYS A 76 -6.57 4.92 -9.90
CA LYS A 76 -7.10 5.76 -8.82
C LYS A 76 -6.87 7.25 -9.06
N ARG A 77 -5.67 7.63 -9.54
CA ARG A 77 -5.34 9.02 -9.88
C ARG A 77 -6.23 9.56 -10.99
N THR A 78 -6.37 8.80 -12.08
CA THR A 78 -7.23 9.17 -13.20
C THR A 78 -8.68 9.27 -12.77
N GLY A 79 -9.19 8.29 -12.00
CA GLY A 79 -10.54 8.31 -11.46
C GLY A 79 -10.84 9.57 -10.65
N ARG A 80 -9.92 10.01 -9.78
CA ARG A 80 -10.09 11.25 -8.99
C ARG A 80 -10.15 12.51 -9.86
N VAL A 81 -9.40 12.56 -10.95
CA VAL A 81 -9.43 13.70 -11.90
C VAL A 81 -10.75 13.71 -12.67
N GLU A 82 -11.22 12.55 -13.14
CA GLU A 82 -12.47 12.46 -13.89
C GLU A 82 -13.69 12.79 -13.01
N SER A 83 -13.74 12.32 -11.75
CA SER A 83 -14.81 12.70 -10.81
C SER A 83 -14.86 14.20 -10.54
N ARG A 84 -13.71 14.88 -10.51
CA ARG A 84 -13.66 16.34 -10.36
C ARG A 84 -14.23 17.06 -11.59
N LYS A 85 -13.90 16.61 -12.80
CA LYS A 85 -14.45 17.18 -14.05
C LYS A 85 -15.97 16.98 -14.13
N VAL A 86 -16.51 15.90 -13.58
CA VAL A 86 -17.97 15.69 -13.50
C VAL A 86 -18.60 16.74 -12.58
N HIS A 87 -18.05 16.94 -11.39
CA HIS A 87 -18.54 17.99 -10.47
C HIS A 87 -18.44 19.40 -11.05
N GLU A 88 -17.34 19.73 -11.73
CA GLU A 88 -17.17 21.02 -12.43
C GLU A 88 -18.15 21.20 -13.60
N ARG A 89 -18.59 20.12 -14.26
CA ARG A 89 -19.59 20.18 -15.35
C ARG A 89 -21.03 20.28 -14.83
N GLU A 90 -21.34 19.64 -13.70
CA GLU A 90 -22.70 19.61 -13.13
C GLU A 90 -23.01 20.85 -12.29
N VAL A 91 -22.00 21.63 -11.86
CA VAL A 91 -22.20 22.89 -11.10
C VAL A 91 -21.48 24.06 -11.79
N PRO A 92 -22.03 24.64 -12.88
CA PRO A 92 -21.36 25.69 -13.65
C PRO A 92 -21.17 27.04 -12.91
N SER A 93 -21.64 27.20 -11.67
CA SER A 93 -21.83 28.53 -11.05
C SER A 93 -20.96 28.86 -9.83
N LEU A 94 -20.00 28.03 -9.40
CA LEU A 94 -19.03 28.40 -8.34
C LEU A 94 -17.65 28.78 -8.88
N HIS A 95 -17.63 29.68 -9.86
CA HIS A 95 -16.43 30.41 -10.27
C HIS A 95 -16.07 31.52 -9.26
N ARG A 96 -15.97 31.21 -7.96
CA ARG A 96 -15.36 32.12 -6.98
C ARG A 96 -15.03 31.42 -5.66
N ILE A 97 -13.90 30.72 -5.60
CA ILE A 97 -12.89 30.79 -4.52
C ILE A 97 -11.59 30.27 -5.17
N ARG A 98 -10.92 31.16 -5.90
CA ARG A 98 -9.47 31.07 -6.11
C ARG A 98 -8.80 31.49 -4.80
N SER A 99 -8.70 30.57 -3.85
CA SER A 99 -7.77 30.68 -2.72
C SER A 99 -7.73 29.35 -1.96
N LEU A 100 -7.13 28.32 -2.55
CA LEU A 100 -6.56 27.23 -1.77
C LEU A 100 -5.05 27.48 -1.67
N PRO A 101 -4.46 27.49 -0.47
CA PRO A 101 -3.06 27.80 -0.29
C PRO A 101 -2.18 26.69 -0.88
N PRO A 102 -0.89 26.98 -1.14
CA PRO A 102 0.01 26.04 -1.77
C PRO A 102 0.14 24.80 -0.90
N PHE A 103 -0.04 23.66 -1.57
CA PHE A 103 0.63 22.41 -1.28
C PHE A 103 2.06 22.70 -0.73
N LEU A 104 2.42 22.10 0.41
CA LEU A 104 3.72 22.11 1.14
C LEU A 104 3.81 23.00 2.39
N SER A 105 3.43 22.45 3.54
CA SER A 105 4.12 22.71 4.81
C SER A 105 3.83 21.58 5.81
N ARG A 106 4.51 20.43 5.63
CA ARG A 106 4.58 19.40 6.68
C ARG A 106 5.86 18.55 6.64
N TYR A 107 6.91 19.05 6.00
CA TYR A 107 8.28 18.62 6.27
C TYR A 107 8.97 19.76 7.02
N GLY A 108 8.59 19.89 8.29
CA GLY A 108 9.39 20.61 9.28
C GLY A 108 10.44 19.62 9.79
N THR A 109 11.70 19.98 9.60
CA THR A 109 12.84 19.43 10.32
C THR A 109 12.67 19.77 11.80
N GLU A 110 12.62 18.78 12.69
CA GLU A 110 12.90 19.02 14.10
C GLU A 110 13.47 17.76 14.76
N SER A 111 14.68 17.95 15.25
CA SER A 111 15.57 17.01 15.90
C SER A 111 15.33 17.07 17.41
N GLN A 112 15.39 15.90 18.07
CA GLN A 112 15.48 15.69 19.54
C GLN A 112 14.23 16.11 20.34
N GLU A 113 13.76 15.34 21.34
CA GLU A 113 14.47 15.08 22.59
C GLU A 113 14.13 13.71 23.22
N ARG A 114 15.14 13.19 23.92
CA ARG A 114 15.04 12.14 24.93
C ARG A 114 14.16 12.63 26.08
N VAL A 115 13.22 11.79 26.53
CA VAL A 115 12.76 11.82 27.92
C VAL A 115 13.06 10.46 28.52
N LYS A 116 13.91 10.47 29.54
CA LYS A 116 14.18 9.39 30.48
C LYS A 116 13.17 9.50 31.62
N GLU A 117 12.62 8.37 32.04
CA GLU A 117 12.12 8.06 33.39
C GLU A 117 11.55 6.63 33.32
N ALA A 118 11.54 5.79 34.33
CA ALA A 118 12.45 5.48 35.45
C ALA A 118 11.90 4.14 35.97
N ASP A 119 12.77 3.15 36.18
CA ASP A 119 12.72 2.15 37.26
C ASP A 119 14.06 1.39 37.25
#